data_AF-A0A1J1JCU0-F1
#
_entry.id   AF-A0A1J1JCU0-F1
#
_cell.length_a   1.000
_cell.length_b   1.000
_cell.length_c   1.000
_cell.angle_alpha   90.00
_cell.angle_beta   90.00
_cell.angle_gamma   90.00
#
_symmetry.space_group_name_H-M   'P 1'
#
loop_
_entity.id
_entity.type
_entity.pdbx_description
1 polymer ?
#
loop_
_entity_poly.entity_id
_entity_poly.type
_entity_poly.pdbx_seq_one_letter_code
_entity_poly.pdbx_strand_id
1 'polypeptide(L)'
;MIGLETLKHSLSSFVHLLGFCLEAISAFCILLGLISTLKIALASFRRRQIFPFIELRLNFGSWLALALEFQLGADILFTTVTPSFIALGQLAAIAVIRTFLNYFLNKELEMETNFQNKLKEQSSLNHRI
;
A
#
# COMPACT_ATOMS: atom_id res chain seq x y z
N MET A 1 -9.56 33.17 29.23
CA MET A 1 -9.23 31.72 29.21
C MET A 1 -10.29 30.85 28.53
N ILE A 2 -11.59 31.21 28.52
CA ILE A 2 -12.67 30.35 27.97
C ILE A 2 -12.62 30.18 26.43
N GLY A 3 -12.27 31.22 25.66
CA GLY A 3 -12.30 31.15 24.19
C GLY A 3 -11.24 30.25 23.53
N LEU A 4 -10.12 30.00 24.22
CA LEU A 4 -9.03 29.17 23.67
C LEU A 4 -9.35 27.67 23.78
N GLU A 5 -10.06 27.27 24.84
CA GLU A 5 -10.53 25.90 25.07
C GLU A 5 -11.58 25.49 24.02
N THR A 6 -12.49 26.42 23.68
CA THR A 6 -13.53 26.17 22.67
C THR A 6 -12.94 26.06 21.26
N LEU A 7 -11.97 26.91 20.92
CA LEU A 7 -11.25 26.86 19.65
C LEU A 7 -10.47 25.54 19.48
N LYS A 8 -9.78 25.09 20.54
CA LYS A 8 -9.08 23.79 20.55
C LYS A 8 -10.05 22.62 20.34
N HIS A 9 -11.21 22.62 21.02
CA HIS A 9 -12.20 21.55 20.90
C HIS A 9 -12.80 21.47 19.48
N SER A 10 -13.09 22.62 18.87
CA SER A 10 -13.58 22.70 17.48
C SER A 10 -12.52 22.24 16.48
N LEU A 11 -11.26 22.63 16.67
CA LEU A 11 -10.16 22.21 15.80
C LEU A 11 -9.91 20.70 15.91
N SER A 12 -9.90 20.16 17.13
CA SER A 12 -9.77 18.72 17.35
C SER A 12 -10.87 17.95 16.63
N SER A 13 -12.13 18.34 16.81
CA SER A 13 -13.27 17.70 16.14
C SER A 13 -13.13 17.72 14.61
N PHE A 14 -12.67 18.84 14.04
CA PHE A 14 -12.48 18.97 12.60
C PHE A 14 -11.36 18.07 12.08
N VAL A 15 -10.23 18.01 12.79
CA VAL A 15 -9.09 17.16 12.42
C VAL A 15 -9.44 15.68 12.54
N HIS A 16 -10.17 15.28 13.58
CA HIS A 16 -10.69 13.91 13.72
C HIS A 16 -11.60 13.53 12.55
N LEU A 17 -12.48 14.45 12.11
CA LEU A 17 -13.35 14.22 10.95
C LEU A 17 -12.54 14.03 9.67
N LEU A 18 -11.55 14.89 9.42
CA LEU A 18 -10.68 14.79 8.25
C LEU A 18 -9.83 13.50 8.26
N GLY A 19 -9.27 13.14 9.42
CA GLY A 19 -8.54 11.89 9.59
C GLY A 19 -9.41 10.68 9.26
N PHE A 20 -10.64 10.65 9.78
CA PHE A 20 -11.61 9.59 9.46
C PHE A 20 -11.96 9.55 7.97
N CYS A 21 -12.13 10.70 7.31
CA CYS A 21 -12.35 10.73 5.86
C CYS A 21 -11.17 10.15 5.07
N LEU A 22 -9.93 10.49 5.46
CA LEU A 22 -8.73 9.95 4.82
C LEU A 22 -8.58 8.44 5.04
N GLU A 23 -8.88 7.94 6.24
CA GLU A 23 -8.94 6.50 6.52
C GLU A 23 -10.00 5.80 5.65
N ALA A 24 -11.19 6.38 5.53
CA ALA A 24 -12.26 5.83 4.70
C ALA A 24 -11.86 5.77 3.21
N ILE A 25 -11.23 6.83 2.69
CA ILE A 25 -10.69 6.87 1.32
C ILE A 25 -9.61 5.79 1.14
N SER A 26 -8.71 5.65 2.12
CA SER A 26 -7.66 4.62 2.10
C SER A 26 -8.27 3.21 2.01
N ALA A 27 -9.23 2.90 2.87
CA ALA A 27 -9.93 1.62 2.86
C ALA A 27 -10.65 1.37 1.52
N PHE A 28 -11.23 2.42 0.94
CA PHE A 28 -11.88 2.35 -0.37
C PHE A 28 -10.87 2.08 -1.50
N CYS A 29 -9.70 2.72 -1.50
CA CYS A 29 -8.63 2.44 -2.44
C CYS A 29 -8.16 0.97 -2.38
N ILE A 30 -8.00 0.42 -1.17
CA ILE A 30 -7.64 -1.00 -0.98
C ILE A 30 -8.71 -1.91 -1.59
N LEU A 31 -9.98 -1.61 -1.34
CA LEU A 31 -11.10 -2.37 -1.87
C LEU A 31 -11.14 -2.35 -3.41
N LEU A 32 -10.98 -1.18 -4.02
CA LEU A 32 -10.91 -1.03 -5.47
C LEU A 32 -9.71 -1.78 -6.08
N GLY A 33 -8.56 -1.71 -5.42
CA GLY A 33 -7.38 -2.46 -5.82
C GLY A 33 -7.57 -3.96 -5.78
N LEU A 34 -8.23 -4.47 -4.73
CA LEU A 34 -8.58 -5.88 -4.59
C LEU A 34 -9.52 -6.32 -5.72
N ILE A 35 -10.60 -5.57 -5.96
CA ILE A 35 -11.57 -5.88 -7.03
C ILE A 35 -10.90 -5.89 -8.40
N SER A 36 -10.05 -4.89 -8.67
CA SER A 36 -9.32 -4.79 -9.94
C SER A 36 -8.37 -5.96 -10.14
N THR A 37 -7.64 -6.34 -9.09
CA THR A 37 -6.71 -7.47 -9.10
C THR A 37 -7.44 -8.81 -9.29
N LEU A 38 -8.58 -9.00 -8.63
CA LEU A 38 -9.43 -10.19 -8.80
C LEU A 38 -9.96 -10.31 -10.24
N LYS A 39 -10.35 -9.20 -10.87
CA LYS A 39 -10.77 -9.21 -12.29
C LYS A 39 -9.65 -9.71 -13.21
N ILE A 40 -8.42 -9.23 -13.01
CA ILE A 40 -7.23 -9.66 -13.76
C ILE A 40 -6.93 -11.15 -13.51
N ALA A 41 -7.02 -11.59 -12.26
CA ALA A 41 -6.82 -12.98 -11.86
C ALA A 41 -7.82 -13.92 -12.56
N LEU A 42 -9.11 -13.59 -12.50
CA LEU A 42 -10.19 -14.39 -13.10
C LEU A 42 -10.08 -14.43 -14.64
N ALA A 43 -9.75 -13.30 -15.26
CA ALA A 43 -9.55 -13.24 -16.71
C ALA A 43 -8.36 -14.11 -17.16
N SER A 44 -7.27 -14.09 -16.41
CA SER A 44 -6.06 -14.88 -16.70
C SER A 44 -6.26 -16.37 -16.47
N PHE A 45 -6.98 -16.75 -15.41
CA PHE A 45 -7.37 -18.13 -15.14
C PHE A 45 -8.21 -18.71 -16.28
N ARG A 46 -9.17 -17.93 -16.81
CA ARG A 46 -10.01 -18.33 -17.96
C ARG A 46 -9.21 -18.55 -19.25
N ARG A 47 -8.08 -17.86 -19.42
CA ARG A 47 -7.22 -17.96 -20.62
C ARG A 47 -6.13 -19.05 -20.51
N ARG A 48 -6.09 -19.84 -19.42
CA ARG A 48 -5.01 -20.84 -19.15
C ARG A 48 -3.59 -20.27 -19.32
N GLN A 49 -3.44 -18.97 -19.10
CA GLN A 49 -2.13 -18.32 -19.10
C GLN A 49 -1.37 -18.76 -17.85
N ILE A 50 -0.05 -18.87 -17.97
CA ILE A 50 0.85 -19.06 -16.83
C ILE A 50 0.56 -17.92 -15.85
N PHE A 51 0.26 -18.26 -14.59
CA PHE A 51 -0.21 -17.32 -13.56
C PHE A 51 0.54 -15.97 -13.62
N PRO A 52 -0.11 -14.84 -13.94
CA PRO A 52 0.56 -13.54 -14.05
C PRO A 52 0.74 -12.89 -12.67
N PHE A 53 1.38 -13.62 -11.74
CA PHE A 53 1.62 -13.19 -10.37
C PHE A 53 2.21 -11.77 -10.28
N ILE A 54 3.15 -11.46 -11.18
CA ILE A 54 3.78 -10.14 -11.27
C ILE A 54 2.77 -9.02 -11.54
N GLU A 55 1.83 -9.23 -12.47
CA GLU A 55 0.85 -8.23 -12.89
C GLU A 55 -0.19 -7.99 -11.81
N LEU A 56 -0.67 -9.06 -11.16
CA LEU A 56 -1.57 -8.96 -10.01
C LEU A 56 -0.92 -8.18 -8.87
N ARG A 57 0.35 -8.46 -8.59
CA ARG A 57 1.12 -7.86 -7.50
C ARG A 57 1.47 -6.40 -7.76
N LEU A 58 1.84 -6.05 -9.00
CA LEU A 58 2.07 -4.66 -9.39
C LEU A 58 0.78 -3.85 -9.33
N ASN A 59 -0.33 -4.39 -9.84
CA ASN A 59 -1.62 -3.71 -9.81
C ASN A 59 -2.09 -3.49 -8.36
N PHE A 60 -2.11 -4.55 -7.54
CA PHE A 60 -2.53 -4.43 -6.14
C PHE A 60 -1.58 -3.55 -5.32
N GLY A 61 -0.27 -3.69 -5.55
CA GLY A 61 0.76 -2.88 -4.91
C GLY A 61 0.60 -1.38 -5.17
N SER A 62 0.21 -0.98 -6.39
CA SER A 62 -0.05 0.42 -6.71
C SER A 62 -1.25 0.99 -5.93
N TRP A 63 -2.34 0.22 -5.78
CA TRP A 63 -3.50 0.63 -4.99
C TRP A 63 -3.21 0.67 -3.50
N LEU A 64 -2.40 -0.27 -3.00
CA LEU A 64 -1.90 -0.24 -1.64
C LEU A 64 -1.06 1.02 -1.39
N ALA A 65 -0.08 1.32 -2.25
CA ALA A 65 0.75 2.52 -2.12
C ALA A 65 -0.09 3.80 -2.01
N LEU A 66 -1.13 3.94 -2.84
CA LEU A 66 -2.05 5.08 -2.79
C LEU A 66 -2.83 5.16 -1.46
N ALA A 67 -3.40 4.03 -1.00
CA ALA A 67 -4.10 3.99 0.29
C ALA A 67 -3.16 4.37 1.45
N LEU A 68 -1.91 3.96 1.34
CA LEU A 68 -0.88 4.18 2.34
C LEU A 68 -0.42 5.66 2.41
N GLU A 69 -0.52 6.42 1.32
CA GLU A 69 -0.30 7.87 1.31
C GLU A 69 -1.43 8.62 2.03
N PHE A 70 -2.69 8.25 1.78
CA PHE A 70 -3.83 8.85 2.47
C PHE A 70 -3.84 8.54 3.97
N GLN A 71 -3.49 7.30 4.34
CA GLN A 71 -3.37 6.90 5.74
C GLN A 71 -2.27 7.67 6.46
N LEU A 72 -1.11 7.86 5.81
CA LEU A 72 -0.04 8.73 6.34
C LEU A 72 -0.54 10.17 6.55
N GLY A 73 -1.35 10.70 5.62
CA GLY A 73 -2.00 11.99 5.78
C GLY A 73 -2.91 12.06 7.02
N ALA A 74 -3.74 11.03 7.24
CA ALA A 74 -4.59 10.92 8.43
C ALA A 74 -3.75 10.90 9.72
N ASP A 75 -2.65 10.17 9.70
CA ASP A 75 -1.74 10.06 10.83
C ASP A 75 -1.04 11.40 11.13
N ILE A 76 -0.58 12.13 10.10
CA ILE A 76 -0.05 13.49 10.25
C ILE A 76 -1.11 14.40 10.88
N LEU A 77 -2.35 14.35 10.40
CA LEU A 77 -3.46 15.12 10.97
C LEU A 77 -3.64 14.83 12.47
N PHE A 78 -3.70 13.57 12.90
CA PHE A 78 -3.83 13.22 14.31
C PHE A 78 -2.67 13.73 15.18
N THR A 79 -1.44 13.60 14.69
CA THR A 79 -0.25 14.04 15.45
C THR A 79 -0.21 15.56 15.67
N THR A 80 -0.86 16.35 14.82
CA THR A 80 -0.93 17.82 14.99
C THR A 80 -1.87 18.28 16.12
N VAL A 81 -2.90 17.49 16.45
CA VAL A 81 -3.91 17.88 17.46
C VAL A 81 -3.72 17.20 18.81
N THR A 82 -3.22 15.97 18.83
CA THR A 82 -2.84 15.27 20.06
C THR A 82 -1.49 14.59 19.86
N PRO A 83 -0.36 15.27 20.18
CA PRO A 83 0.95 14.64 20.17
C PRO A 83 1.03 13.65 21.34
N SER A 84 0.38 12.50 21.19
CA SER A 84 0.43 11.37 22.13
C SER A 84 1.50 10.40 21.67
N PHE A 85 2.48 10.11 22.53
CA PHE A 85 3.55 9.14 22.26
C PHE A 85 3.02 7.74 21.91
N ILE A 86 1.80 7.39 22.36
CA ILE A 86 1.16 6.12 22.04
C ILE A 86 0.68 6.09 20.58
N ALA A 87 0.08 7.18 20.10
CA ALA A 87 -0.36 7.31 18.71
C ALA A 87 0.85 7.30 17.74
N LEU A 88 1.92 8.01 18.10
CA LEU A 88 3.19 7.97 17.37
C LEU A 88 3.81 6.56 17.34
N GLY A 89 3.69 5.79 18.42
CA GLY A 89 4.16 4.40 18.48
C GLY A 89 3.39 3.45 17.55
N GLN A 90 2.07 3.57 17.49
CA GLN A 90 1.25 2.78 16.54
C GLN A 90 1.57 3.13 15.09
N LEU A 91 1.74 4.43 14.80
CA LEU A 91 2.16 4.90 13.48
C LEU A 91 3.51 4.33 13.05
N ALA A 92 4.50 4.36 13.96
CA ALA A 92 5.82 3.79 13.71
C ALA A 92 5.74 2.27 13.45
N ALA A 93 4.92 1.54 14.21
CA ALA A 93 4.71 0.11 13.99
C ALA A 93 4.10 -0.20 12.61
N ILE A 94 3.08 0.56 12.20
CA ILE A 94 2.47 0.43 10.86
C ILE A 94 3.50 0.73 9.77
N ALA A 95 4.31 1.79 9.92
CA ALA A 95 5.35 2.15 8.97
C ALA A 95 6.43 1.05 8.84
N VAL A 96 6.82 0.41 9.95
CA VAL A 96 7.76 -0.72 9.96
C VAL A 96 7.15 -1.92 9.24
N ILE A 97 5.90 -2.30 9.54
CA ILE A 97 5.21 -3.40 8.87
C ILE A 97 5.12 -3.14 7.37
N ARG A 98 4.76 -1.91 6.98
CA ARG A 98 4.72 -1.46 5.58
C ARG A 98 6.07 -1.64 4.89
N THR A 99 7.14 -1.18 5.53
CA THR A 99 8.50 -1.27 5.00
C THR A 99 8.95 -2.72 4.88
N PHE A 100 8.66 -3.54 5.89
CA PHE A 100 9.04 -4.94 5.90
C PHE A 100 8.33 -5.74 4.81
N LEU A 101 7.00 -5.59 4.70
CA LEU A 101 6.21 -6.24 3.65
C LEU A 101 6.66 -5.78 2.27
N ASN A 102 6.77 -4.47 2.04
CA ASN A 102 7.17 -3.95 0.73
C ASN A 102 8.62 -4.34 0.36
N TYR A 103 9.54 -4.39 1.32
CA TYR A 103 10.91 -4.84 1.11
C TYR A 103 10.99 -6.33 0.77
N PHE A 104 10.29 -7.19 1.54
CA PHE A 104 10.27 -8.63 1.28
C PHE A 104 9.64 -8.93 -0.08
N LEU A 105 8.60 -8.16 -0.41
CA LEU A 105 7.97 -8.18 -1.71
C LEU A 105 8.99 -7.78 -2.79
N ASN A 106 9.64 -6.62 -2.70
CA ASN A 106 10.61 -6.23 -3.74
C ASN A 106 11.76 -7.23 -3.91
N LYS A 107 12.23 -7.81 -2.80
CA LYS A 107 13.30 -8.80 -2.80
C LYS A 107 12.91 -10.10 -3.51
N GLU A 108 11.70 -10.61 -3.31
CA GLU A 108 11.20 -11.77 -4.06
C GLU A 108 11.09 -11.48 -5.56
N LEU A 109 10.67 -10.27 -5.94
CA LEU A 109 10.56 -9.87 -7.34
C LEU A 109 11.90 -9.86 -8.07
N GLU A 110 12.95 -9.35 -7.42
CA GLU A 110 14.32 -9.39 -7.94
C GLU A 110 14.81 -10.82 -8.17
N MET A 111 14.47 -11.75 -7.26
CA MET A 111 14.87 -13.14 -7.40
C MET A 111 14.19 -13.82 -8.60
N GLU A 112 12.89 -13.61 -8.79
CA GLU A 112 12.15 -14.19 -9.93
C GLU A 112 12.54 -13.57 -11.28
N THR A 113 12.74 -12.25 -11.34
CA THR A 113 13.15 -11.56 -12.58
C THR A 113 14.54 -11.98 -13.04
N ASN A 114 15.50 -12.13 -12.12
CA ASN A 114 16.82 -12.66 -12.45
C ASN A 114 16.77 -14.11 -12.94
N PHE A 115 15.86 -14.93 -12.40
CA PHE A 115 15.68 -16.31 -12.87
C PHE A 115 15.15 -16.37 -14.31
N GLN A 116 14.16 -15.54 -14.64
CA GLN A 116 13.62 -15.46 -16.00
C GLN A 116 14.64 -14.93 -17.02
N ASN A 117 15.46 -13.95 -16.63
CA ASN A 117 16.53 -13.43 -17.50
C ASN A 117 17.60 -14.50 -17.79
N LYS A 118 18.00 -15.28 -16.77
CA LYS A 118 18.94 -16.41 -16.95
C LYS A 118 18.39 -17.49 -17.88
N LEU A 119 17.10 -17.81 -17.78
CA LEU A 119 16.45 -18.79 -18.66
C LEU A 119 16.37 -18.30 -20.12
N LYS A 120 16.09 -17.01 -20.34
CA LYS A 120 16.10 -16.40 -21.69
C LYS A 120 17.50 -16.34 -22.30
N GLU A 121 18.52 -15.99 -21.51
CA GLU A 121 19.92 -15.99 -21.99
C GLU A 121 20.37 -17.41 -22.36
N GLN A 122 20.08 -18.40 -21.52
CA GLN A 122 20.43 -19.80 -21.83
C GLN A 122 19.69 -20.34 -23.06
N SER A 123 18.40 -20.04 -23.24
CA SER A 123 17.68 -20.47 -24.45
C SER A 123 18.19 -19.77 -25.71
N SER A 124 18.66 -18.53 -25.60
CA SER A 124 19.22 -17.77 -26.72
C SER A 124 20.61 -18.26 -27.15
N LEU A 125 21.41 -18.77 -26.20
CA LEU A 125 22.71 -19.38 -26.48
C LEU A 125 22.56 -20.77 -27.08
N ASN A 126 21.59 -21.56 -26.60
CA ASN A 126 21.38 -22.93 -27.08
C ASN A 126 20.83 -23.00 -28.52
N HIS A 127 20.24 -21.92 -29.04
CA HIS A 127 19.82 -21.84 -30.45
C HIS A 127 20.94 -21.37 -31.39
N ARG A 128 22.06 -20.84 -30.86
CA ARG A 128 23.19 -20.35 -31.67
C ARG A 128 24.32 -21.37 -31.88
N ILE A 129 24.17 -22.58 -31.34
CA ILE A 129 25.07 -23.73 -31.50
C ILE A 129 24.36 -24.75 -32.41
#